data_AF-A0A7S1MPA9-F1
#
_entry.id   AF-A0A7S1MPA9-F1
#
_cell.length_a   1.000
_cell.length_b   1.000
_cell.length_c   1.000
_cell.angle_alpha   90.00
_cell.angle_beta   90.00
_cell.angle_gamma   90.00
#
_symmetry.space_group_name_H-M   'P 1'
#
loop_
_entity.id
_entity.type
_entity.pdbx_description
1 polymer ?
#
loop_
_entity_poly.entity_id
_entity_poly.type
_entity_poly.pdbx_seq_one_letter_code
_entity_poly.pdbx_strand_id
1 'polypeptide(L)'
;MGVEAREQFKGDSGMEDSPLSRADHPLVKYAEAFTHYFDVIAERRSVVYHLRELAKASVLAKFLMEASVNLEDQWFDMADGVDTVGEADLVDDVPQLWNKRCYAQLRVQDGGMIDMEASLGVSTHGVYGGVQFGLDRFEVGAGAVAVSGVSTRVAPLSTARYIDQPHLVPFKGTGRAAARGVDLNLDQFNLSEAAQAAPAESVGSWGPSAVVGSAFWKQLGPDASSVFASEDAKLLRALFNPHLSDRRDEGEVFIPPDTSREYVERLSGLLEEEGTIREQRQELFLSDAFSMQKPGPLFPTSWAQSFEITKGQEPEEPCQTGLLHPRPDYMGEVQRFKQVLVSTVPSFDKRTEDGARFRVYEVGSLQVRTIQQHGGEEVIRAFFSTHALQETPAQDEDWSTSENNLVVRVTQYVETLEPAATKAVATERVRRPAPSQLRFYVVLETELGDSIVMEKRRDQAASWRENPAGLEARSSLARVTRSVDTSGSGITLKHFKGEIGAGDASQRSSESQRYAEEVYKLALAAWERSWSELSEPQAQAVKALGVSSAAEWFEGKAQVFGTRWQDLSRPQQEAVEALGFDEEAWAEMVAWSRERGDAAGQWRRSGPAPRGPALAS
;
A
#
# COMPACT_ATOMS: atom_id res chain seq x y z
N MET A 1 -30.16 -5.70 -17.79
CA MET A 1 -29.01 -6.03 -18.66
C MET A 1 -27.97 -6.70 -17.79
N GLY A 2 -27.30 -7.73 -18.32
CA GLY A 2 -26.26 -8.46 -17.60
C GLY A 2 -25.05 -8.73 -18.49
N VAL A 3 -24.11 -9.50 -17.98
CA VAL A 3 -22.97 -10.03 -18.73
C VAL A 3 -22.96 -11.54 -18.55
N GLU A 4 -22.73 -12.27 -19.63
CA GLU A 4 -22.57 -13.72 -19.61
C GLU A 4 -21.13 -14.12 -19.96
N ALA A 5 -20.58 -15.09 -19.22
CA ALA A 5 -19.30 -15.69 -19.56
C ALA A 5 -19.50 -16.77 -20.63
N ARG A 6 -18.77 -16.67 -21.73
CA ARG A 6 -18.87 -17.60 -22.87
C ARG A 6 -17.49 -18.11 -23.27
N GLU A 7 -17.42 -19.34 -23.76
CA GLU A 7 -16.22 -19.97 -24.29
C GLU A 7 -16.42 -20.36 -25.75
N GLN A 8 -15.35 -20.26 -26.53
CA GLN A 8 -15.34 -20.81 -27.88
C GLN A 8 -14.70 -22.19 -27.87
N PHE A 9 -15.42 -23.18 -28.37
CA PHE A 9 -14.92 -24.53 -28.58
C PHE A 9 -15.01 -24.90 -30.05
N LYS A 10 -14.20 -25.86 -30.50
CA LYS A 10 -14.24 -26.33 -31.89
C LYS A 10 -15.28 -27.44 -32.04
N GLY A 11 -16.47 -27.08 -32.52
CA GLY A 11 -17.53 -28.02 -32.90
C GLY A 11 -17.39 -28.53 -34.34
N ASP A 12 -18.35 -29.34 -34.77
CA ASP A 12 -18.38 -29.94 -36.12
C ASP A 12 -18.53 -28.88 -37.23
N SER A 13 -19.10 -27.72 -36.90
CA SER A 13 -19.30 -26.60 -37.82
C SER A 13 -18.19 -25.54 -37.78
N GLY A 14 -17.16 -25.72 -36.97
CA GLY A 14 -16.07 -24.75 -36.78
C GLY A 14 -15.95 -24.29 -35.33
N MET A 15 -15.54 -23.04 -35.10
CA MET A 15 -15.56 -22.47 -33.75
C MET A 15 -16.99 -22.11 -33.38
N GLU A 16 -17.51 -22.77 -32.35
CA GLU A 16 -18.83 -22.57 -31.78
C GLU A 16 -18.70 -21.88 -30.43
N ASP A 17 -19.69 -21.05 -30.09
CA ASP A 17 -19.70 -20.22 -28.90
C ASP A 17 -20.76 -20.76 -27.93
N SER A 18 -20.37 -21.06 -26.70
CA SER A 18 -21.24 -21.66 -25.67
C SER A 18 -21.05 -20.94 -24.33
N PRO A 19 -22.13 -20.79 -23.53
CA PRO A 19 -22.00 -20.28 -22.18
C PRO A 19 -21.11 -21.18 -21.32
N LEU A 20 -20.27 -20.55 -20.50
CA LEU A 20 -19.53 -21.22 -19.43
C LEU A 20 -20.50 -21.55 -18.30
N SER A 21 -20.86 -22.83 -18.17
CA SER A 21 -21.86 -23.28 -17.19
C SER A 21 -21.29 -23.61 -15.80
N ARG A 22 -19.97 -23.56 -15.64
CA ARG A 22 -19.29 -23.91 -14.40
C ARG A 22 -19.34 -22.75 -13.39
N ALA A 23 -20.15 -22.89 -12.35
CA ALA A 23 -20.28 -21.88 -11.29
C ALA A 23 -18.97 -21.58 -10.53
N ASP A 24 -18.02 -22.52 -10.49
CA ASP A 24 -16.72 -22.32 -9.87
C ASP A 24 -15.72 -21.56 -10.77
N HIS A 25 -16.07 -21.35 -12.04
CA HIS A 25 -15.18 -20.73 -13.03
C HIS A 25 -14.98 -19.23 -12.77
N PRO A 26 -13.74 -18.70 -12.77
CA PRO A 26 -13.48 -17.29 -12.48
C PRO A 26 -14.23 -16.29 -13.38
N LEU A 27 -14.37 -16.60 -14.68
CA LEU A 27 -15.12 -15.74 -15.61
C LEU A 27 -16.63 -15.72 -15.31
N VAL A 28 -17.21 -16.82 -14.84
CA VAL A 28 -18.63 -16.88 -14.48
C VAL A 28 -18.88 -16.01 -13.26
N LYS A 29 -18.07 -16.16 -12.22
CA LYS A 29 -18.12 -15.30 -11.02
C LYS A 29 -17.95 -13.82 -11.35
N TYR A 30 -17.06 -13.50 -12.30
CA TYR A 30 -16.88 -12.12 -12.76
C TYR A 30 -18.13 -11.61 -13.49
N ALA A 31 -18.70 -12.40 -14.39
CA ALA A 31 -19.90 -12.05 -15.14
C ALA A 31 -21.12 -11.85 -14.20
N GLU A 32 -21.28 -12.72 -13.21
CA GLU A 32 -22.30 -12.60 -12.15
C GLU A 32 -22.10 -11.32 -11.33
N ALA A 33 -20.87 -11.05 -10.86
CA ALA A 33 -20.57 -9.84 -10.10
C ALA A 33 -20.78 -8.56 -10.95
N PHE A 34 -20.36 -8.58 -12.21
CA PHE A 34 -20.57 -7.46 -13.14
C PHE A 34 -22.07 -7.20 -13.36
N THR A 35 -22.86 -8.27 -13.53
CA THR A 35 -24.32 -8.18 -13.69
C THR A 35 -24.97 -7.62 -12.44
N HIS A 36 -24.57 -8.09 -11.25
CA HIS A 36 -25.06 -7.58 -9.97
C HIS A 36 -24.79 -6.08 -9.79
N TYR A 37 -23.58 -5.63 -10.14
CA TYR A 37 -23.18 -4.22 -10.05
C TYR A 37 -23.47 -3.41 -11.33
N PHE A 38 -24.20 -3.96 -12.31
CA PHE A 38 -24.35 -3.35 -13.63
C PHE A 38 -24.88 -1.92 -13.57
N ASP A 39 -25.89 -1.67 -12.72
CA ASP A 39 -26.51 -0.35 -12.61
C ASP A 39 -25.51 0.70 -12.11
N VAL A 40 -24.72 0.40 -11.08
CA VAL A 40 -23.67 1.30 -10.57
C VAL A 40 -22.54 1.47 -11.59
N ILE A 41 -22.16 0.40 -12.30
CA ILE A 41 -21.13 0.46 -13.35
C ILE A 41 -21.60 1.35 -14.50
N ALA A 42 -22.84 1.18 -14.96
CA ALA A 42 -23.43 2.00 -16.00
C ALA A 42 -23.47 3.47 -15.59
N GLU A 43 -23.89 3.80 -14.37
CA GLU A 43 -23.87 5.19 -13.90
C GLU A 43 -22.46 5.75 -13.70
N ARG A 44 -21.44 4.92 -13.61
CA ARG A 44 -20.05 5.39 -13.46
C ARG A 44 -19.30 5.46 -14.79
N ARG A 45 -19.57 4.54 -15.71
CA ARG A 45 -18.86 4.39 -16.98
C ARG A 45 -19.72 4.82 -18.15
N SER A 46 -19.36 5.95 -18.75
CA SER A 46 -20.05 6.56 -19.88
C SER A 46 -20.27 5.56 -21.03
N VAL A 47 -19.26 4.75 -21.37
CA VAL A 47 -19.39 3.72 -22.41
C VAL A 47 -20.45 2.66 -22.06
N VAL A 48 -20.58 2.27 -20.78
CA VAL A 48 -21.57 1.28 -20.34
C VAL A 48 -22.95 1.91 -20.25
N TYR A 49 -23.03 3.17 -19.79
CA TYR A 49 -24.26 3.97 -19.83
C TYR A 49 -24.81 4.05 -21.26
N HIS A 50 -24.00 4.51 -22.21
CA HIS A 50 -24.42 4.68 -23.59
C HIS A 50 -24.74 3.33 -24.26
N LEU A 51 -24.02 2.26 -23.92
CA LEU A 51 -24.37 0.92 -24.38
C LEU A 51 -25.73 0.47 -23.87
N ARG A 52 -26.06 0.79 -22.61
CA ARG A 52 -27.39 0.55 -22.03
C ARG A 52 -28.47 1.35 -22.72
N GLU A 53 -28.25 2.64 -22.97
CA GLU A 53 -29.23 3.49 -23.67
C GLU A 53 -29.39 3.07 -25.15
N LEU A 54 -28.31 2.66 -25.82
CA LEU A 54 -28.37 2.09 -27.16
C LEU A 54 -29.15 0.77 -27.19
N ALA A 55 -28.99 -0.09 -26.18
CA ALA A 55 -29.77 -1.33 -26.05
C ALA A 55 -31.27 -1.00 -25.94
N LYS A 56 -31.63 -0.07 -25.05
CA LYS A 56 -33.03 0.37 -24.87
C LYS A 56 -33.60 0.92 -26.18
N ALA A 57 -32.87 1.80 -26.86
CA ALA A 57 -33.28 2.37 -28.13
C ALA A 57 -33.45 1.29 -29.21
N SER A 58 -32.54 0.31 -29.28
CA SER A 58 -32.60 -0.78 -30.25
C SER A 58 -33.79 -1.71 -30.00
N VAL A 59 -34.08 -2.04 -28.74
CA VAL A 59 -35.27 -2.82 -28.36
C VAL A 59 -36.55 -2.07 -28.70
N LEU A 60 -36.61 -0.76 -28.42
CA LEU A 60 -37.76 0.08 -28.77
C LEU A 60 -37.94 0.16 -30.30
N ALA A 61 -36.88 0.40 -31.05
CA ALA A 61 -36.91 0.42 -32.51
C ALA A 61 -37.41 -0.91 -33.06
N LYS A 62 -36.88 -2.03 -32.55
CA LYS A 62 -37.35 -3.37 -32.90
C LYS A 62 -38.84 -3.56 -32.60
N PHE A 63 -39.29 -3.18 -31.40
CA PHE A 63 -40.70 -3.24 -31.02
C PHE A 63 -41.59 -2.44 -31.98
N LEU A 64 -41.23 -1.19 -32.29
CA LEU A 64 -42.00 -0.33 -33.18
C LEU A 64 -42.11 -0.92 -34.60
N MET A 65 -41.00 -1.46 -35.11
CA MET A 65 -40.96 -2.13 -36.41
C MET A 65 -41.81 -3.40 -36.44
N GLU A 66 -41.69 -4.28 -35.44
CA GLU A 66 -42.44 -5.54 -35.39
C GLU A 66 -43.94 -5.31 -35.09
N ALA A 67 -44.26 -4.31 -34.28
CA ALA A 67 -45.64 -3.89 -34.04
C ALA A 67 -46.24 -3.09 -35.21
N SER A 68 -45.47 -2.85 -36.28
CA SER A 68 -45.90 -2.07 -37.45
C SER A 68 -46.49 -0.70 -37.07
N VAL A 69 -45.91 -0.05 -36.04
CA VAL A 69 -46.32 1.29 -35.63
C VAL A 69 -45.94 2.26 -36.74
N ASN A 70 -46.92 3.02 -37.24
CA ASN A 70 -46.68 4.00 -38.30
C ASN A 70 -45.87 5.17 -37.72
N LEU A 71 -44.56 5.20 -38.00
CA LEU A 71 -43.66 6.29 -37.64
C LEU A 71 -43.60 7.32 -38.78
N GLU A 72 -43.47 8.59 -38.44
CA GLU A 72 -43.28 9.65 -39.44
C GLU A 72 -41.90 9.53 -40.12
N ASP A 73 -41.82 9.80 -41.42
CA ASP A 73 -40.56 9.69 -42.21
C ASP A 73 -39.39 10.45 -41.58
N GLN A 74 -39.66 11.56 -40.88
CA GLN A 74 -38.67 12.37 -40.17
C GLN A 74 -37.85 11.58 -39.14
N TRP A 75 -38.41 10.51 -38.56
CA TRP A 75 -37.67 9.65 -37.63
C TRP A 75 -36.55 8.87 -38.31
N PHE A 76 -36.71 8.54 -39.59
CA PHE A 76 -35.71 7.87 -40.40
C PHE A 76 -34.70 8.88 -40.96
N ASP A 77 -35.16 10.09 -41.29
CA ASP A 77 -34.30 11.18 -41.79
C ASP A 77 -33.34 11.74 -40.72
N MET A 78 -33.59 11.52 -39.42
CA MET A 78 -32.67 11.93 -38.35
C MET A 78 -31.30 11.24 -38.42
N ALA A 79 -31.21 10.05 -39.02
CA ALA A 79 -29.96 9.32 -39.18
C ALA A 79 -29.04 9.96 -40.25
N ASP A 80 -29.63 10.50 -41.32
CA ASP A 80 -28.91 11.06 -42.48
C ASP A 80 -28.27 12.43 -42.19
N GLY A 81 -28.62 13.08 -41.06
CA GLY A 81 -28.05 14.36 -40.64
C GLY A 81 -26.65 14.27 -40.01
N VAL A 82 -26.19 13.07 -39.64
CA VAL A 82 -24.93 12.87 -38.89
C VAL A 82 -23.70 12.80 -39.81
N ASP A 83 -23.89 12.61 -41.11
CA ASP A 83 -22.82 12.49 -42.13
C ASP A 83 -21.96 13.75 -42.33
N THR A 84 -22.25 14.86 -41.62
CA THR A 84 -21.51 16.12 -41.76
C THR A 84 -20.43 16.36 -40.71
N VAL A 85 -20.34 15.53 -39.66
CA VAL A 85 -19.18 15.53 -38.76
C VAL A 85 -18.14 14.63 -39.40
N GLY A 86 -17.11 15.25 -40.00
CA GLY A 86 -16.12 14.57 -40.85
C GLY A 86 -15.72 13.20 -40.32
N GLU A 87 -15.96 12.19 -41.16
CA GLU A 87 -15.69 10.75 -40.96
C GLU A 87 -14.25 10.44 -40.50
N ALA A 88 -13.35 11.42 -40.55
CA ALA A 88 -11.95 11.31 -40.17
C ALA A 88 -11.66 11.38 -38.65
N ASP A 89 -12.59 11.85 -37.80
CA ASP A 89 -12.28 12.10 -36.37
C ASP A 89 -12.94 11.14 -35.37
N LEU A 90 -13.85 10.24 -35.79
CA LEU A 90 -14.70 9.49 -34.83
C LEU A 90 -14.44 7.98 -34.66
N VAL A 91 -13.67 7.29 -35.52
CA VAL A 91 -13.63 5.80 -35.43
C VAL A 91 -12.29 5.17 -35.88
N ASP A 92 -11.16 5.54 -35.27
CA ASP A 92 -9.94 4.69 -35.38
C ASP A 92 -9.52 4.05 -34.04
N ASP A 93 -10.02 4.54 -32.90
CA ASP A 93 -9.67 4.01 -31.58
C ASP A 93 -10.85 3.26 -30.94
N VAL A 94 -11.41 2.24 -31.61
CA VAL A 94 -12.12 1.19 -30.86
C VAL A 94 -11.06 0.58 -29.94
N PRO A 95 -11.17 0.70 -28.60
CA PRO A 95 -10.11 0.23 -27.71
C PRO A 95 -10.00 -1.29 -27.85
N GLN A 96 -9.06 -1.72 -28.67
CA GLN A 96 -8.76 -3.13 -28.83
C GLN A 96 -8.15 -3.57 -27.49
N LEU A 97 -8.89 -4.40 -26.75
CA LEU A 97 -8.45 -5.04 -25.50
C LEU A 97 -7.18 -5.93 -25.67
N TRP A 98 -6.54 -5.90 -26.85
CA TRP A 98 -5.28 -6.59 -27.17
C TRP A 98 -4.08 -6.19 -26.30
N ASN A 99 -4.22 -5.18 -25.44
CA ASN A 99 -3.15 -4.75 -24.53
C ASN A 99 -3.30 -5.31 -23.10
N LYS A 100 -3.32 -6.65 -22.91
CA LYS A 100 -2.82 -7.25 -21.65
C LYS A 100 -2.49 -8.75 -21.73
N ARG A 101 -1.20 -8.99 -21.96
CA ARG A 101 -0.29 -10.00 -21.36
C ARG A 101 -0.76 -11.46 -21.35
N CYS A 102 -0.37 -12.19 -22.40
CA CYS A 102 -0.09 -13.62 -22.27
C CYS A 102 1.04 -13.80 -21.25
N TYR A 103 0.75 -14.43 -20.11
CA TYR A 103 1.79 -14.90 -19.20
C TYR A 103 2.41 -16.15 -19.83
N ALA A 104 3.49 -15.98 -20.58
CA ALA A 104 4.36 -17.12 -20.84
C ALA A 104 5.02 -17.50 -19.51
N GLN A 105 4.79 -18.72 -19.04
CA GLN A 105 5.52 -19.27 -17.90
C GLN A 105 6.96 -19.51 -18.36
N LEU A 106 7.80 -18.47 -18.28
CA LEU A 106 9.21 -18.53 -18.65
C LEU A 106 9.95 -19.37 -17.61
N ARG A 107 10.29 -20.62 -17.97
CA ARG A 107 11.20 -21.44 -17.17
C ARG A 107 12.64 -21.09 -17.55
N VAL A 108 13.39 -20.57 -16.59
CA VAL A 108 14.82 -20.31 -16.72
C VAL A 108 15.56 -21.36 -15.91
N GLN A 109 16.42 -22.14 -16.56
CA GLN A 109 17.26 -23.15 -15.90
C GLN A 109 18.70 -22.94 -16.41
N ASP A 110 19.63 -22.84 -15.46
CA ASP A 110 21.07 -22.59 -15.69
C ASP A 110 21.40 -21.32 -16.51
N GLY A 111 20.60 -20.26 -16.34
CA GLY A 111 20.77 -19.00 -17.07
C GLY A 111 20.32 -19.03 -18.53
N GLY A 112 19.83 -20.18 -19.02
CA GLY A 112 19.16 -20.34 -20.31
C GLY A 112 17.64 -20.35 -20.16
N MET A 113 16.92 -19.72 -21.10
CA MET A 113 15.47 -19.93 -21.24
C MET A 113 15.27 -21.31 -21.86
N ILE A 114 14.75 -22.25 -21.10
CA ILE A 114 14.47 -23.60 -21.60
C ILE A 114 13.09 -23.59 -22.25
N ASP A 115 13.06 -23.98 -23.53
CA ASP A 115 11.87 -24.38 -24.28
C ASP A 115 11.05 -23.28 -25.00
N MET A 116 11.69 -22.53 -25.92
CA MET A 116 10.95 -21.80 -26.96
C MET A 116 10.68 -22.64 -28.22
N GLU A 117 11.46 -23.69 -28.50
CA GLU A 117 11.41 -24.38 -29.81
C GLU A 117 10.53 -25.64 -29.85
N ALA A 118 10.22 -26.32 -28.73
CA ALA A 118 9.33 -27.49 -28.75
C ALA A 118 7.85 -27.18 -28.42
N SER A 119 7.54 -25.95 -28.00
CA SER A 119 6.23 -25.51 -27.51
C SER A 119 5.38 -24.72 -28.53
N LEU A 120 5.66 -24.87 -29.83
CA LEU A 120 4.87 -24.30 -30.95
C LEU A 120 3.40 -24.80 -31.05
N GLY A 121 2.95 -25.60 -30.08
CA GLY A 121 1.57 -26.06 -29.94
C GLY A 121 0.83 -25.54 -28.69
N VAL A 122 1.38 -24.56 -27.96
CA VAL A 122 0.62 -23.93 -26.87
C VAL A 122 -0.48 -23.07 -27.50
N SER A 123 -1.70 -23.63 -27.52
CA SER A 123 -2.93 -22.93 -27.88
C SER A 123 -3.00 -21.60 -27.11
N THR A 124 -2.65 -20.51 -27.78
CA THR A 124 -2.89 -19.16 -27.29
C THR A 124 -4.40 -18.97 -27.27
N HIS A 125 -5.01 -19.08 -26.09
CA HIS A 125 -6.41 -18.75 -25.89
C HIS A 125 -6.52 -17.22 -25.91
N GLY A 126 -6.86 -16.67 -27.07
CA GLY A 126 -7.24 -15.26 -27.18
C GLY A 126 -8.63 -15.07 -26.59
N VAL A 127 -8.77 -14.19 -25.60
CA VAL A 127 -10.09 -13.70 -25.17
C VAL A 127 -10.47 -12.58 -26.10
N TYR A 128 -11.49 -12.79 -26.92
CA TYR A 128 -12.01 -11.78 -27.84
C TYR A 128 -13.28 -11.16 -27.25
N GLY A 129 -13.27 -9.84 -27.08
CA GLY A 129 -14.43 -9.07 -26.65
C GLY A 129 -15.22 -8.54 -27.85
N GLY A 130 -16.55 -8.56 -27.76
CA GLY A 130 -17.52 -8.03 -28.70
C GLY A 130 -18.88 -7.99 -28.02
N VAL A 131 -19.75 -7.04 -28.33
CA VAL A 131 -21.05 -6.92 -27.67
C VAL A 131 -22.14 -7.51 -28.56
N GLN A 132 -22.88 -8.51 -28.06
CA GLN A 132 -24.08 -9.01 -28.72
C GLN A 132 -25.30 -8.57 -27.90
N PHE A 133 -26.22 -7.82 -28.53
CA PHE A 133 -27.47 -7.42 -27.88
C PHE A 133 -28.51 -8.54 -27.82
N GLY A 134 -28.31 -9.62 -28.59
CA GLY A 134 -29.26 -10.74 -28.64
C GLY A 134 -30.60 -10.39 -29.28
N LEU A 135 -30.71 -9.25 -29.99
CA LEU A 135 -31.96 -8.79 -30.59
C LEU A 135 -32.60 -9.86 -31.48
N ASP A 136 -31.82 -10.72 -32.11
CA ASP A 136 -32.26 -11.84 -32.93
C ASP A 136 -33.05 -12.92 -32.16
N ARG A 137 -32.94 -12.98 -30.83
CA ARG A 137 -33.59 -13.98 -29.97
C ARG A 137 -35.00 -13.58 -29.53
N PHE A 138 -35.38 -12.30 -29.66
CA PHE A 138 -36.72 -11.82 -29.27
C PHE A 138 -37.70 -11.92 -30.43
N GLU A 139 -38.86 -12.54 -30.23
CA GLU A 139 -40.02 -12.33 -31.09
C GLU A 139 -40.96 -11.35 -30.39
N VAL A 140 -40.88 -10.06 -30.73
CA VAL A 140 -41.68 -8.99 -30.09
C VAL A 140 -43.07 -8.91 -30.75
N GLY A 141 -43.19 -9.30 -32.02
CA GLY A 141 -44.42 -9.17 -32.80
C GLY A 141 -45.46 -10.30 -32.71
N ALA A 142 -45.15 -11.47 -32.13
CA ALA A 142 -46.05 -12.64 -32.26
C ALA A 142 -47.33 -12.57 -31.41
N GLY A 143 -47.41 -11.65 -30.44
CA GLY A 143 -48.49 -11.58 -29.44
C GLY A 143 -49.48 -10.42 -29.58
N ALA A 144 -49.37 -9.56 -30.58
CA ALA A 144 -50.27 -8.40 -30.73
C ALA A 144 -51.70 -8.86 -31.05
N VAL A 145 -52.49 -9.10 -30.00
CA VAL A 145 -53.93 -9.30 -30.07
C VAL A 145 -54.52 -8.07 -30.76
N ALA A 146 -55.10 -8.29 -31.94
CA ALA A 146 -55.79 -7.26 -32.70
C ALA A 146 -56.80 -6.54 -31.80
N VAL A 147 -56.45 -5.34 -31.34
CA VAL A 147 -57.38 -4.45 -30.66
C VAL A 147 -58.46 -4.11 -31.70
N SER A 148 -59.62 -4.72 -31.56
CA SER A 148 -60.78 -4.51 -32.42
C SER A 148 -61.29 -3.08 -32.27
N GLY A 149 -60.69 -2.16 -33.03
CA GLY A 149 -61.13 -0.79 -33.21
C GLY A 149 -62.03 -0.66 -34.43
N VAL A 150 -63.28 -0.28 -34.17
CA VAL A 150 -64.39 0.06 -35.06
C VAL A 150 -64.00 0.44 -36.50
N SER A 151 -64.48 -0.38 -37.45
CA SER A 151 -64.45 -0.17 -38.90
C SER A 151 -65.33 1.03 -39.33
N THR A 152 -64.71 2.13 -39.75
CA THR A 152 -65.29 3.06 -40.72
C THR A 152 -64.69 2.82 -42.10
N ARG A 153 -65.50 2.21 -42.98
CA ARG A 153 -65.16 1.99 -44.39
C ARG A 153 -65.10 3.32 -45.13
N VAL A 154 -63.93 3.70 -45.62
CA VAL A 154 -63.78 4.54 -46.82
C VAL A 154 -62.71 3.89 -47.69
N ALA A 155 -63.09 3.50 -48.89
CA ALA A 155 -62.16 3.00 -49.91
C ALA A 155 -61.39 4.17 -50.53
N PRO A 156 -60.11 3.99 -50.88
CA PRO A 156 -59.50 4.72 -51.97
C PRO A 156 -59.06 3.80 -53.11
N LEU A 157 -59.21 4.35 -54.32
CA LEU A 157 -58.75 3.80 -55.57
C LEU A 157 -57.23 3.59 -55.58
N SER A 158 -56.84 2.44 -56.14
CA SER A 158 -55.47 2.11 -56.52
C SER A 158 -54.90 3.08 -57.56
N THR A 159 -53.79 3.73 -57.22
CA THR A 159 -52.76 4.12 -58.17
C THR A 159 -51.46 3.43 -57.77
N ALA A 160 -51.12 2.40 -58.52
CA ALA A 160 -49.87 1.67 -58.38
C ALA A 160 -48.69 2.59 -58.71
N ARG A 161 -47.87 2.90 -57.71
CA ARG A 161 -46.47 3.25 -57.90
C ARG A 161 -45.64 2.10 -57.37
N TYR A 162 -44.96 1.43 -58.30
CA TYR A 162 -43.85 0.53 -58.03
C TYR A 162 -42.78 1.34 -57.28
N ILE A 163 -42.66 1.12 -55.97
CA ILE A 163 -41.45 1.45 -55.23
C ILE A 163 -40.73 0.11 -55.07
N ASP A 164 -39.58 0.05 -55.72
CA ASP A 164 -38.61 -1.04 -55.68
C ASP A 164 -38.21 -1.25 -54.22
N GLN A 165 -38.52 -2.42 -53.66
CA GLN A 165 -37.98 -2.81 -52.35
C GLN A 165 -36.48 -2.99 -52.53
N PRO A 166 -35.61 -2.31 -51.76
CA PRO A 166 -34.21 -2.70 -51.73
C PRO A 166 -34.14 -4.11 -51.12
N HIS A 167 -33.88 -5.10 -51.97
CA HIS A 167 -33.44 -6.41 -51.56
C HIS A 167 -32.15 -6.24 -50.76
N LEU A 168 -32.25 -6.25 -49.43
CA LEU A 168 -31.11 -6.50 -48.55
C LEU A 168 -30.55 -7.87 -48.90
N VAL A 169 -29.48 -7.86 -49.69
CA VAL A 169 -28.71 -9.05 -50.03
C VAL A 169 -28.11 -9.57 -48.73
N PRO A 170 -28.39 -10.82 -48.29
CA PRO A 170 -27.71 -11.37 -47.13
C PRO A 170 -26.22 -11.44 -47.46
N PHE A 171 -25.42 -10.70 -46.71
CA PHE A 171 -23.97 -10.69 -46.81
C PHE A 171 -23.45 -12.10 -46.47
N LYS A 172 -23.36 -12.97 -47.47
CA LYS A 172 -22.70 -14.29 -47.38
C LYS A 172 -21.19 -14.09 -47.42
N GLY A 173 -20.64 -13.52 -46.35
CA GLY A 173 -19.22 -13.64 -46.04
C GLY A 173 -18.95 -15.08 -45.63
N THR A 174 -17.94 -15.72 -46.23
CA THR A 174 -17.41 -17.02 -45.80
C THR A 174 -16.98 -16.91 -44.33
N GLY A 175 -17.81 -17.46 -43.44
CA GLY A 175 -17.78 -17.23 -42.00
C GLY A 175 -16.51 -17.75 -41.35
N ARG A 176 -15.58 -16.85 -41.03
CA ARG A 176 -14.92 -16.95 -39.73
C ARG A 176 -16.00 -16.66 -38.69
N ALA A 177 -16.25 -17.59 -37.77
CA ALA A 177 -17.09 -17.33 -36.61
C ALA A 177 -16.51 -16.09 -35.92
N ALA A 178 -17.18 -14.95 -36.09
CA ALA A 178 -16.78 -13.71 -35.43
C ALA A 178 -16.79 -14.00 -33.94
N ALA A 179 -15.67 -13.73 -33.27
CA ALA A 179 -15.58 -14.03 -31.87
C ALA A 179 -16.61 -13.18 -31.12
N ARG A 180 -17.53 -13.87 -30.45
CA ARG A 180 -18.66 -13.27 -29.74
C ARG A 180 -18.20 -13.04 -28.32
N GLY A 181 -18.16 -11.79 -27.87
CA GLY A 181 -17.72 -11.46 -26.52
C GLY A 181 -18.88 -11.40 -25.53
N VAL A 182 -18.98 -10.28 -24.82
CA VAL A 182 -19.99 -9.97 -23.82
C VAL A 182 -21.40 -9.97 -24.43
N ASP A 183 -22.23 -10.96 -24.04
CA ASP A 183 -23.67 -10.97 -24.30
C ASP A 183 -24.37 -10.15 -23.21
N LEU A 184 -25.20 -9.18 -23.60
CA LEU A 184 -25.95 -8.34 -22.66
C LEU A 184 -27.17 -9.03 -22.03
N ASN A 185 -27.41 -10.29 -22.43
CA ASN A 185 -28.50 -11.16 -22.00
C ASN A 185 -29.80 -10.39 -21.79
N LEU A 186 -30.42 -10.00 -22.90
CA LEU A 186 -31.74 -9.38 -22.87
C LEU A 186 -32.85 -10.43 -22.67
N ASP A 187 -32.55 -11.73 -22.63
CA ASP A 187 -33.53 -12.83 -22.78
C ASP A 187 -34.55 -12.87 -21.62
N GLN A 188 -34.24 -12.20 -20.51
CA GLN A 188 -35.13 -12.02 -19.36
C GLN A 188 -36.13 -10.86 -19.52
N PHE A 189 -35.99 -10.03 -20.57
CA PHE A 189 -36.84 -8.88 -20.79
C PHE A 189 -38.13 -9.31 -21.51
N ASN A 190 -39.21 -9.43 -20.76
CA ASN A 190 -40.51 -9.83 -21.30
C ASN A 190 -41.33 -8.60 -21.75
N LEU A 191 -41.52 -8.44 -23.06
CA LEU A 191 -42.40 -7.42 -23.65
C LEU A 191 -43.83 -7.91 -23.93
N SER A 192 -44.14 -9.19 -23.65
CA SER A 192 -45.47 -9.76 -23.95
C SER A 192 -46.57 -9.18 -23.07
N GLU A 193 -46.23 -8.61 -21.92
CA GLU A 193 -47.16 -7.98 -20.99
C GLU A 193 -46.93 -6.47 -20.96
N ALA A 194 -47.74 -5.73 -21.71
CA ALA A 194 -47.78 -4.27 -21.61
C ALA A 194 -48.38 -3.87 -20.25
N ALA A 195 -47.53 -3.75 -19.23
CA ALA A 195 -47.94 -3.18 -17.96
C ALA A 195 -48.11 -1.66 -18.11
N GLN A 196 -49.30 -1.14 -17.81
CA GLN A 196 -49.44 0.30 -17.55
C GLN A 196 -48.63 0.61 -16.30
N ALA A 197 -47.42 1.13 -16.48
CA ALA A 197 -46.63 1.63 -15.37
C ALA A 197 -47.43 2.76 -14.72
N ALA A 198 -47.85 2.56 -13.47
CA ALA A 198 -48.31 3.66 -12.64
C ALA A 198 -47.20 4.75 -12.66
N PRO A 199 -47.55 6.05 -12.70
CA PRO A 199 -46.55 7.10 -12.69
C PRO A 199 -45.62 6.86 -11.49
N ALA A 200 -44.37 6.47 -11.78
CA ALA A 200 -43.42 6.12 -10.76
C ALA A 200 -43.22 7.36 -9.88
N GLU A 201 -43.39 7.19 -8.57
CA GLU A 201 -43.11 8.27 -7.64
C GLU A 201 -41.63 8.62 -7.76
N SER A 202 -41.34 9.82 -8.27
CA SER A 202 -39.99 10.37 -8.30
C SER A 202 -39.59 10.71 -6.88
N VAL A 203 -38.61 9.99 -6.33
CA VAL A 203 -38.13 10.18 -4.95
C VAL A 203 -36.89 11.07 -4.93
N GLY A 204 -36.04 10.99 -5.95
CA GLY A 204 -34.82 11.80 -6.02
C GLY A 204 -35.13 13.29 -6.16
N SER A 205 -34.46 14.12 -5.36
CA SER A 205 -34.53 15.59 -5.45
C SER A 205 -33.91 16.14 -6.75
N TRP A 206 -33.26 15.28 -7.55
CA TRP A 206 -32.74 15.58 -8.89
C TRP A 206 -33.73 15.17 -10.02
N GLY A 207 -35.04 15.17 -9.74
CA GLY A 207 -36.10 14.83 -10.70
C GLY A 207 -36.19 15.78 -11.92
N PRO A 208 -37.22 15.68 -12.78
CA PRO A 208 -37.27 16.29 -14.13
C PRO A 208 -37.09 17.82 -14.23
N SER A 209 -37.13 18.57 -13.12
CA SER A 209 -36.71 19.98 -13.08
C SER A 209 -35.20 20.16 -12.84
N ALA A 210 -34.46 19.06 -12.77
CA ALA A 210 -33.08 19.06 -12.36
C ALA A 210 -32.20 19.67 -13.42
N VAL A 211 -31.12 20.21 -12.90
CA VAL A 211 -30.08 20.81 -13.68
C VAL A 211 -29.34 19.68 -14.39
N VAL A 212 -29.39 19.67 -15.71
CA VAL A 212 -28.71 18.71 -16.60
C VAL A 212 -27.33 19.26 -16.95
N GLY A 213 -26.42 18.40 -17.43
CA GLY A 213 -25.16 18.83 -17.99
C GLY A 213 -24.19 19.43 -16.96
N SER A 214 -23.46 20.49 -17.35
CA SER A 214 -22.39 21.04 -16.50
C SER A 214 -22.89 21.64 -15.18
N ALA A 215 -24.14 22.10 -15.18
CA ALA A 215 -24.71 22.75 -14.03
C ALA A 215 -25.13 21.72 -12.94
N PHE A 216 -25.35 20.44 -13.29
CA PHE A 216 -25.45 19.33 -12.34
C PHE A 216 -24.17 19.20 -11.52
N TRP A 217 -23.03 19.16 -12.21
CA TRP A 217 -21.73 18.94 -11.59
C TRP A 217 -21.30 20.08 -10.66
N LYS A 218 -21.66 21.31 -11.00
CA LYS A 218 -21.44 22.48 -10.13
C LYS A 218 -22.15 22.33 -8.78
N GLN A 219 -23.35 21.75 -8.77
CA GLN A 219 -24.11 21.52 -7.52
C GLN A 219 -23.53 20.39 -6.68
N LEU A 220 -22.83 19.43 -7.31
CA LEU A 220 -22.22 18.29 -6.62
C LEU A 220 -20.86 18.62 -5.98
N GLY A 221 -20.30 19.81 -6.27
CA GLY A 221 -19.01 20.26 -5.73
C GLY A 221 -18.96 20.35 -4.20
N PRO A 222 -17.76 20.30 -3.59
CA PRO A 222 -17.59 20.34 -2.13
C PRO A 222 -18.07 21.65 -1.49
N ASP A 223 -17.94 22.77 -2.21
CA ASP A 223 -18.25 24.12 -1.71
C ASP A 223 -19.64 24.64 -2.14
N ALA A 224 -20.41 23.84 -2.87
CA ALA A 224 -21.68 24.27 -3.42
C ALA A 224 -22.80 24.22 -2.37
N SER A 225 -23.61 25.27 -2.29
CA SER A 225 -24.94 25.20 -1.68
C SER A 225 -25.82 24.29 -2.54
N SER A 226 -25.73 22.98 -2.29
CA SER A 226 -26.42 21.95 -3.06
C SER A 226 -27.94 22.19 -3.03
N VAL A 227 -28.56 22.14 -4.20
CA VAL A 227 -30.03 22.13 -4.34
C VAL A 227 -30.60 20.75 -3.97
N PHE A 228 -29.77 19.71 -4.05
CA PHE A 228 -30.14 18.34 -3.65
C PHE A 228 -30.31 18.23 -2.14
N ALA A 229 -31.24 17.38 -1.73
CA ALA A 229 -31.36 16.93 -0.35
C ALA A 229 -30.03 16.34 0.13
N SER A 230 -29.75 16.42 1.44
CA SER A 230 -28.46 15.99 2.01
C SER A 230 -28.13 14.52 1.69
N GLU A 231 -29.11 13.62 1.81
CA GLU A 231 -28.93 12.19 1.52
C GLU A 231 -28.69 11.94 0.02
N ASP A 232 -29.46 12.60 -0.84
CA ASP A 232 -29.30 12.54 -2.29
C ASP A 232 -27.94 13.06 -2.74
N ALA A 233 -27.49 14.18 -2.18
CA ALA A 233 -26.16 14.72 -2.45
C ALA A 233 -25.05 13.74 -2.02
N LYS A 234 -25.23 13.05 -0.89
CA LYS A 234 -24.28 12.02 -0.43
C LYS A 234 -24.24 10.83 -1.37
N LEU A 235 -25.41 10.33 -1.79
CA LEU A 235 -25.55 9.24 -2.75
C LEU A 235 -24.88 9.60 -4.09
N LEU A 236 -25.23 10.75 -4.67
CA LEU A 236 -24.70 11.21 -5.96
C LEU A 236 -23.18 11.46 -5.90
N ARG A 237 -22.63 11.96 -4.78
CA ARG A 237 -21.18 12.11 -4.60
C ARG A 237 -20.47 10.76 -4.55
N ALA A 238 -21.06 9.77 -3.89
CA ALA A 238 -20.53 8.41 -3.84
C ALA A 238 -20.62 7.70 -5.20
N LEU A 239 -21.72 7.91 -5.94
CA LEU A 239 -21.92 7.37 -7.27
C LEU A 239 -20.92 7.97 -8.26
N PHE A 240 -20.81 9.30 -8.31
CA PHE A 240 -19.96 10.04 -9.23
C PHE A 240 -18.61 10.46 -8.62
N ASN A 241 -17.95 9.55 -7.92
CA ASN A 241 -16.58 9.75 -7.47
C ASN A 241 -15.66 9.97 -8.70
N PRO A 242 -14.84 11.05 -8.76
CA PRO A 242 -13.99 11.35 -9.91
C PRO A 242 -12.99 10.26 -10.34
N HIS A 243 -12.65 9.31 -9.47
CA HIS A 243 -11.80 8.17 -9.83
C HIS A 243 -12.57 6.95 -10.32
N LEU A 244 -13.82 6.81 -9.90
CA LEU A 244 -14.68 5.69 -10.29
C LEU A 244 -15.50 6.00 -11.53
N SER A 245 -15.83 7.28 -11.74
CA SER A 245 -16.72 7.73 -12.80
C SER A 245 -16.05 8.66 -13.79
N ASP A 246 -16.18 8.33 -15.07
CA ASP A 246 -15.81 9.17 -16.21
C ASP A 246 -17.01 9.94 -16.80
N ARG A 247 -18.23 9.71 -16.30
CA ARG A 247 -19.44 10.43 -16.76
C ARG A 247 -19.38 11.94 -16.55
N ARG A 248 -18.46 12.44 -15.72
CA ARG A 248 -18.19 13.88 -15.57
C ARG A 248 -17.66 14.51 -16.87
N ASP A 249 -16.96 13.72 -17.68
CA ASP A 249 -16.36 14.16 -18.94
C ASP A 249 -17.43 14.34 -20.04
N GLU A 250 -18.65 13.83 -19.84
CA GLU A 250 -19.80 14.07 -20.72
C GLU A 250 -20.25 15.55 -20.75
N GLY A 251 -19.86 16.35 -19.76
CA GLY A 251 -20.10 17.79 -19.77
C GLY A 251 -21.59 18.13 -19.88
N GLU A 252 -21.98 18.79 -20.99
CA GLU A 252 -23.36 19.24 -21.22
C GLU A 252 -24.31 18.12 -21.68
N VAL A 253 -23.79 17.02 -22.23
CA VAL A 253 -24.63 15.89 -22.67
C VAL A 253 -24.93 14.90 -21.54
N PHE A 254 -24.42 15.17 -20.33
CA PHE A 254 -24.65 14.34 -19.16
C PHE A 254 -26.13 14.30 -18.80
N ILE A 255 -26.67 13.08 -18.71
CA ILE A 255 -28.03 12.79 -18.24
C ILE A 255 -27.96 12.15 -16.85
N PRO A 256 -28.65 12.70 -15.83
CA PRO A 256 -28.62 12.17 -14.47
C PRO A 256 -29.33 10.80 -14.37
N PRO A 257 -29.05 10.03 -13.30
CA PRO A 257 -29.71 8.75 -13.06
C PRO A 257 -31.24 8.90 -12.91
N ASP A 258 -31.97 7.85 -13.24
CA ASP A 258 -33.43 7.76 -13.05
C ASP A 258 -33.81 8.05 -11.58
N THR A 259 -34.89 8.81 -11.35
CA THR A 259 -35.35 9.22 -10.01
C THR A 259 -36.45 8.36 -9.42
N SER A 260 -36.85 7.29 -10.10
CA SER A 260 -37.81 6.31 -9.59
C SER A 260 -37.32 5.71 -8.27
N ARG A 261 -38.24 5.54 -7.32
CA ARG A 261 -37.94 4.98 -5.98
C ARG A 261 -37.12 3.69 -6.07
N GLU A 262 -37.58 2.74 -6.88
CA GLU A 262 -36.95 1.42 -6.98
C GLU A 262 -35.50 1.51 -7.46
N TYR A 263 -35.22 2.36 -8.45
CA TYR A 263 -33.88 2.50 -8.99
C TYR A 263 -32.94 3.18 -7.97
N VAL A 264 -33.42 4.24 -7.31
CA VAL A 264 -32.65 4.95 -6.28
C VAL A 264 -32.36 4.04 -5.08
N GLU A 265 -33.34 3.27 -4.60
CA GLU A 265 -33.16 2.30 -3.51
C GLU A 265 -32.17 1.21 -3.90
N ARG A 266 -32.24 0.70 -5.14
CA ARG A 266 -31.29 -0.30 -5.65
C ARG A 266 -29.87 0.26 -5.73
N LEU A 267 -29.69 1.45 -6.29
CA LEU A 267 -28.38 2.12 -6.34
C LEU A 267 -27.82 2.37 -4.93
N SER A 268 -28.67 2.78 -3.98
CA SER A 268 -28.27 2.94 -2.58
C SER A 268 -27.77 1.63 -1.99
N GLY A 269 -28.53 0.53 -2.15
CA GLY A 269 -28.13 -0.80 -1.67
C GLY A 269 -26.80 -1.28 -2.26
N LEU A 270 -26.61 -1.13 -3.57
CA LEU A 270 -25.34 -1.50 -4.22
C LEU A 270 -24.15 -0.66 -3.73
N LEU A 271 -24.36 0.63 -3.45
CA LEU A 271 -23.32 1.52 -2.90
C LEU A 271 -23.03 1.24 -1.41
N GLU A 272 -24.01 0.78 -0.65
CA GLU A 272 -23.82 0.30 0.73
C GLU A 272 -22.96 -0.97 0.75
N GLU A 273 -23.26 -1.95 -0.11
CA GLU A 273 -22.43 -3.16 -0.29
C GLU A 273 -20.98 -2.81 -0.66
N GLU A 274 -20.79 -1.90 -1.62
CA GLU A 274 -19.46 -1.40 -1.97
C GLU A 274 -18.77 -0.71 -0.77
N GLY A 275 -19.54 0.03 0.03
CA GLY A 275 -19.09 0.62 1.29
C GLY A 275 -18.57 -0.44 2.27
N THR A 276 -19.30 -1.54 2.44
CA THR A 276 -18.87 -2.68 3.29
C THR A 276 -17.57 -3.29 2.77
N ILE A 277 -17.41 -3.48 1.45
CA ILE A 277 -16.16 -3.99 0.87
C ILE A 277 -15.00 -3.02 1.15
N ARG A 278 -15.23 -1.70 1.03
CA ARG A 278 -14.24 -0.67 1.37
C ARG A 278 -13.84 -0.71 2.84
N GLU A 279 -14.78 -0.95 3.75
CA GLU A 279 -14.51 -1.11 5.18
C GLU A 279 -13.69 -2.38 5.45
N GLN A 280 -14.11 -3.52 4.93
CA GLN A 280 -13.38 -4.80 5.05
C GLN A 280 -11.95 -4.69 4.51
N ARG A 281 -11.76 -3.97 3.41
CA ARG A 281 -10.44 -3.71 2.84
C ARG A 281 -9.56 -2.89 3.79
N GLN A 282 -10.13 -1.85 4.40
CA GLN A 282 -9.41 -1.06 5.39
C GLN A 282 -9.08 -1.89 6.63
N GLU A 283 -10.03 -2.66 7.16
CA GLU A 283 -9.81 -3.55 8.30
C GLU A 283 -8.71 -4.56 8.04
N LEU A 284 -8.76 -5.25 6.88
CA LEU A 284 -7.70 -6.18 6.48
C LEU A 284 -6.36 -5.45 6.39
N PHE A 285 -6.29 -4.30 5.72
CA PHE A 285 -5.08 -3.48 5.66
C PHE A 285 -4.58 -3.01 7.02
N LEU A 286 -5.43 -2.92 8.04
CA LEU A 286 -5.05 -2.51 9.40
C LEU A 286 -4.86 -3.70 10.34
N SER A 287 -4.91 -4.93 9.83
CA SER A 287 -4.66 -6.17 10.58
C SER A 287 -3.24 -6.68 10.37
N ASP A 288 -2.70 -7.40 11.35
CA ASP A 288 -1.42 -8.11 11.23
C ASP A 288 -1.41 -9.18 10.11
N ALA A 289 -2.58 -9.68 9.70
CA ALA A 289 -2.73 -10.63 8.61
C ALA A 289 -2.45 -10.07 7.20
N PHE A 290 -2.42 -8.75 7.02
CA PHE A 290 -2.10 -8.15 5.72
C PHE A 290 -0.62 -8.30 5.36
N SER A 291 -0.37 -8.87 4.17
CA SER A 291 0.96 -8.99 3.56
C SER A 291 1.09 -8.06 2.36
N MET A 292 2.21 -7.33 2.30
CA MET A 292 2.53 -6.45 1.17
C MET A 292 2.74 -7.23 -0.14
N GLN A 293 3.20 -8.48 -0.06
CA GLN A 293 3.49 -9.37 -1.19
C GLN A 293 2.21 -10.07 -1.66
N LYS A 294 1.33 -10.43 -0.72
CA LYS A 294 0.05 -11.09 -0.98
C LYS A 294 -1.10 -10.37 -0.24
N PRO A 295 -1.56 -9.21 -0.75
CA PRO A 295 -2.60 -8.40 -0.10
C PRO A 295 -3.92 -9.11 0.16
N GLY A 296 -4.24 -10.12 -0.67
CA GLY A 296 -5.51 -10.86 -0.61
C GLY A 296 -6.53 -10.38 -1.65
N PRO A 297 -7.70 -11.04 -1.73
CA PRO A 297 -8.69 -10.83 -2.79
C PRO A 297 -9.47 -9.52 -2.67
N LEU A 298 -9.46 -8.86 -1.51
CA LEU A 298 -10.14 -7.56 -1.31
C LEU A 298 -9.41 -6.39 -1.98
N PHE A 299 -8.19 -6.62 -2.48
CA PHE A 299 -7.36 -5.60 -3.12
C PHE A 299 -7.21 -5.89 -4.62
N PRO A 300 -6.89 -4.86 -5.42
CA PRO A 300 -6.59 -5.05 -6.83
C PRO A 300 -5.51 -6.11 -7.04
N THR A 301 -5.74 -7.04 -7.98
CA THR A 301 -4.78 -8.11 -8.31
C THR A 301 -3.43 -7.58 -8.75
N SER A 302 -3.38 -6.34 -9.26
CA SER A 302 -2.14 -5.64 -9.62
C SER A 302 -1.25 -5.26 -8.43
N TRP A 303 -1.75 -5.39 -7.19
CA TRP A 303 -0.94 -5.17 -5.98
C TRP A 303 -0.10 -6.38 -5.62
N ALA A 304 -0.56 -7.60 -5.95
CA ALA A 304 0.25 -8.79 -5.80
C ALA A 304 1.47 -8.71 -6.73
N GLN A 305 2.64 -9.13 -6.24
CA GLN A 305 3.83 -9.21 -7.09
C GLN A 305 3.59 -10.23 -8.20
N SER A 306 3.56 -9.76 -9.45
CA SER A 306 3.18 -10.57 -10.62
C SER A 306 4.26 -11.53 -11.12
N PHE A 307 5.43 -11.55 -10.48
CA PHE A 307 6.54 -12.41 -10.85
C PHE A 307 7.13 -13.09 -9.62
N GLU A 308 6.74 -14.33 -9.41
CA GLU A 308 7.55 -15.27 -8.63
C GLU A 308 8.47 -15.95 -9.65
N ILE A 309 9.62 -15.34 -9.93
CA ILE A 309 10.65 -16.00 -10.75
C ILE A 309 11.13 -17.17 -9.91
N THR A 310 10.59 -18.36 -10.20
CA THR A 310 11.03 -19.63 -9.64
C THR A 310 12.42 -19.92 -10.19
N LYS A 311 13.43 -19.19 -9.70
CA LYS A 311 14.81 -19.66 -9.80
C LYS A 311 14.83 -20.98 -9.05
N GLY A 312 15.21 -22.06 -9.71
CA GLY A 312 15.15 -23.45 -9.18
C GLY A 312 16.00 -23.75 -7.94
N GLN A 313 16.33 -22.77 -7.11
CA GLN A 313 16.61 -23.02 -5.70
C GLN A 313 15.28 -23.31 -5.01
N GLU A 314 15.26 -24.31 -4.14
CA GLU A 314 14.12 -24.54 -3.26
C GLU A 314 13.72 -23.19 -2.62
N PRO A 315 12.42 -22.89 -2.54
CA PRO A 315 11.97 -21.62 -2.00
C PRO A 315 12.51 -21.51 -0.58
N GLU A 316 13.60 -20.75 -0.41
CA GLU A 316 13.97 -20.21 0.89
C GLU A 316 12.69 -19.55 1.38
N GLU A 317 12.13 -20.08 2.47
CA GLU A 317 10.84 -19.64 2.97
C GLU A 317 10.84 -18.11 2.96
N PRO A 318 9.91 -17.48 2.21
CA PRO A 318 9.94 -16.05 1.95
C PRO A 318 10.07 -15.37 3.30
N CYS A 319 11.20 -14.68 3.53
CA CYS A 319 11.64 -14.17 4.83
C CYS A 319 10.42 -13.90 5.68
N GLN A 320 10.12 -14.82 6.60
CA GLN A 320 8.85 -14.85 7.31
C GLN A 320 8.61 -13.43 7.80
N THR A 321 7.59 -12.79 7.24
CA THR A 321 7.23 -11.42 7.61
C THR A 321 7.04 -11.51 9.11
N GLY A 322 8.01 -11.00 9.89
CA GLY A 322 8.09 -11.27 11.32
C GLY A 322 6.74 -10.97 11.94
N LEU A 323 6.29 -11.81 12.87
CA LEU A 323 4.99 -11.68 13.51
C LEU A 323 4.79 -10.22 13.93
N LEU A 324 3.89 -9.50 13.26
CA LEU A 324 3.67 -8.09 13.50
C LEU A 324 2.80 -7.96 14.75
N HIS A 325 3.26 -7.19 15.72
CA HIS A 325 2.53 -6.99 16.98
C HIS A 325 1.79 -5.65 16.94
N PRO A 326 0.45 -5.61 17.05
CA PRO A 326 -0.31 -4.36 17.08
C PRO A 326 0.11 -3.47 18.26
N ARG A 327 0.29 -2.17 18.00
CA ARG A 327 0.72 -1.16 19.00
C ARG A 327 -0.26 0.01 19.10
N PRO A 328 -1.49 -0.23 19.60
CA PRO A 328 -2.50 0.82 19.73
C PRO A 328 -2.10 1.93 20.72
N ASP A 329 -1.15 1.66 21.61
CA ASP A 329 -0.57 2.63 22.55
C ASP A 329 0.03 3.86 21.86
N TYR A 330 0.52 3.73 20.62
CA TYR A 330 1.07 4.85 19.86
C TYR A 330 0.03 5.75 19.18
N MET A 331 -1.27 5.41 19.23
CA MET A 331 -2.32 6.27 18.65
C MET A 331 -2.38 7.65 19.32
N GLY A 332 -2.00 7.75 20.61
CA GLY A 332 -1.87 9.03 21.30
C GLY A 332 -0.71 9.91 20.79
N GLU A 333 0.25 9.32 20.08
CA GLU A 333 1.48 9.97 19.62
C GLU A 333 1.49 10.27 18.11
N VAL A 334 0.37 10.10 17.41
CA VAL A 334 0.23 10.29 15.94
C VAL A 334 0.87 11.59 15.43
N GLN A 335 0.78 12.69 16.19
CA GLN A 335 1.36 13.98 15.78
C GLN A 335 2.89 13.95 15.64
N ARG A 336 3.59 13.15 16.46
CA ARG A 336 5.05 12.99 16.36
C ARG A 336 5.42 12.26 15.07
N PHE A 337 4.66 11.23 14.73
CA PHE A 337 4.89 10.44 13.52
C PHE A 337 4.58 11.22 12.25
N LYS A 338 3.59 12.14 12.24
CA LYS A 338 3.28 12.96 11.05
C LYS A 338 4.52 13.65 10.48
N GLN A 339 5.39 14.21 11.33
CA GLN A 339 6.62 14.86 10.86
C GLN A 339 7.63 13.86 10.27
N VAL A 340 7.77 12.69 10.90
CA VAL A 340 8.67 11.64 10.43
C VAL A 340 8.20 11.07 9.09
N LEU A 341 6.90 10.83 8.93
CA LEU A 341 6.32 10.31 7.69
C LEU A 341 6.55 11.24 6.49
N VAL A 342 6.53 12.57 6.69
CA VAL A 342 6.84 13.54 5.62
C VAL A 342 8.24 13.34 5.04
N SER A 343 9.20 12.90 5.86
CA SER A 343 10.59 12.65 5.43
C SER A 343 10.88 11.20 5.07
N THR A 344 9.96 10.28 5.30
CA THR A 344 10.16 8.83 5.14
C THR A 344 9.54 8.35 3.84
N VAL A 345 10.27 7.56 3.05
CA VAL A 345 9.71 6.92 1.85
C VAL A 345 8.92 5.68 2.28
N PRO A 346 7.65 5.53 1.88
CA PRO A 346 6.87 4.34 2.24
C PRO A 346 7.44 3.08 1.55
N SER A 347 7.54 1.97 2.29
CA SER A 347 7.93 0.67 1.74
C SER A 347 6.80 0.04 0.91
N PHE A 348 5.56 0.45 1.17
CA PHE A 348 4.39 0.12 0.35
C PHE A 348 3.56 1.36 0.08
N ASP A 349 3.21 1.58 -1.17
CA ASP A 349 2.38 2.71 -1.58
C ASP A 349 1.54 2.33 -2.79
N LYS A 350 0.26 2.09 -2.56
CA LYS A 350 -0.66 1.63 -3.60
C LYS A 350 -2.00 2.37 -3.53
N ARG A 351 -2.68 2.43 -4.68
CA ARG A 351 -4.01 3.03 -4.82
C ARG A 351 -5.02 2.00 -5.31
N THR A 352 -6.21 2.07 -4.76
CA THR A 352 -7.39 1.34 -5.22
C THR A 352 -8.12 2.12 -6.31
N GLU A 353 -9.05 1.46 -6.98
CA GLU A 353 -9.88 1.99 -8.05
C GLU A 353 -10.68 3.23 -7.65
N ASP A 354 -11.10 3.33 -6.39
CA ASP A 354 -11.81 4.48 -5.81
C ASP A 354 -10.90 5.67 -5.44
N GLY A 355 -9.60 5.55 -5.71
CA GLY A 355 -8.60 6.56 -5.42
C GLY A 355 -8.09 6.55 -3.98
N ALA A 356 -8.57 5.66 -3.11
CA ALA A 356 -8.00 5.52 -1.78
C ALA A 356 -6.55 5.02 -1.88
N ARG A 357 -5.66 5.63 -1.10
CA ARG A 357 -4.23 5.36 -1.10
C ARG A 357 -3.83 4.75 0.24
N PHE A 358 -3.18 3.60 0.16
CA PHE A 358 -2.77 2.79 1.30
C PHE A 358 -1.25 2.79 1.34
N ARG A 359 -0.67 3.19 2.48
CA ARG A 359 0.78 3.25 2.63
C ARG A 359 1.26 2.54 3.89
N VAL A 360 2.41 1.89 3.76
CA VAL A 360 3.15 1.30 4.88
C VAL A 360 4.50 1.98 4.94
N TYR A 361 4.84 2.49 6.11
CA TYR A 361 6.14 3.09 6.38
C TYR A 361 6.88 2.22 7.41
N GLU A 362 8.15 1.99 7.16
CA GLU A 362 9.06 1.36 8.11
C GLU A 362 9.89 2.45 8.79
N VAL A 363 9.65 2.64 10.08
CA VAL A 363 10.32 3.63 10.92
C VAL A 363 11.03 2.85 12.02
N GLY A 364 12.31 2.52 11.79
CA GLY A 364 13.05 1.62 12.68
C GLY A 364 12.42 0.23 12.69
N SER A 365 12.01 -0.23 13.86
CA SER A 365 11.30 -1.51 14.04
C SER A 365 9.78 -1.35 14.09
N LEU A 366 9.27 -0.13 13.87
CA LEU A 366 7.85 0.11 13.74
C LEU A 366 7.41 0.11 12.29
N GLN A 367 6.26 -0.50 12.06
CA GLN A 367 5.50 -0.37 10.84
C GLN A 367 4.31 0.55 11.09
N VAL A 368 4.23 1.65 10.34
CA VAL A 368 3.15 2.63 10.43
C VAL A 368 2.28 2.50 9.19
N ARG A 369 0.98 2.23 9.36
CA ARG A 369 0.03 2.13 8.26
C ARG A 369 -0.86 3.35 8.18
N THR A 370 -0.94 3.92 6.99
CA THR A 370 -1.76 5.11 6.71
C THR A 370 -2.75 4.85 5.59
N ILE A 371 -3.88 5.53 5.68
CA ILE A 371 -4.93 5.51 4.66
C ILE A 371 -5.25 6.95 4.31
N GLN A 372 -5.25 7.26 3.02
CA GLN A 372 -5.66 8.54 2.48
C GLN A 372 -6.85 8.30 1.56
N GLN A 373 -8.03 8.79 1.98
CA GLN A 373 -9.21 8.79 1.12
C GLN A 373 -9.03 9.79 -0.03
N HIS A 374 -9.75 9.61 -1.14
CA HIS A 374 -9.66 10.54 -2.27
C HIS A 374 -9.94 11.99 -1.84
N GLY A 375 -9.03 12.90 -2.19
CA GLY A 375 -9.11 14.32 -1.80
C GLY A 375 -8.95 14.59 -0.31
N GLY A 376 -8.78 13.55 0.52
CA GLY A 376 -8.62 13.65 1.96
C GLY A 376 -7.16 13.77 2.40
N GLU A 377 -6.98 14.12 3.67
CA GLU A 377 -5.68 14.06 4.32
C GLU A 377 -5.24 12.60 4.54
N GLU A 378 -3.93 12.38 4.54
CA GLU A 378 -3.36 11.11 4.96
C GLU A 378 -3.50 10.95 6.48
N VAL A 379 -4.14 9.85 6.90
CA VAL A 379 -4.39 9.57 8.32
C VAL A 379 -3.65 8.31 8.71
N ILE A 380 -2.90 8.37 9.82
CA ILE A 380 -2.31 7.19 10.46
C ILE A 380 -3.43 6.38 11.10
N ARG A 381 -3.49 5.07 10.78
CA ARG A 381 -4.60 4.20 11.15
C ARG A 381 -4.17 2.96 11.93
N ALA A 382 -2.92 2.51 11.80
CA ALA A 382 -2.37 1.43 12.62
C ALA A 382 -0.86 1.59 12.85
N PHE A 383 -0.39 1.05 13.97
CA PHE A 383 1.01 0.88 14.30
C PHE A 383 1.25 -0.60 14.61
N PHE A 384 2.36 -1.13 14.12
CA PHE A 384 2.85 -2.45 14.45
C PHE A 384 4.32 -2.38 14.83
N SER A 385 4.76 -3.35 15.63
CA SER A 385 6.16 -3.61 15.91
C SER A 385 6.58 -4.92 15.25
N THR A 386 7.80 -4.98 14.73
CA THR A 386 8.42 -6.22 14.24
C THR A 386 8.98 -7.08 15.36
N HIS A 387 9.06 -6.55 16.59
CA HIS A 387 9.53 -7.28 17.75
C HIS A 387 8.32 -7.77 18.55
N ALA A 388 8.38 -9.04 18.98
CA ALA A 388 7.46 -9.53 19.99
C ALA A 388 7.54 -8.62 21.21
N LEU A 389 6.38 -8.15 21.67
CA LEU A 389 6.27 -7.70 23.03
C LEU A 389 6.76 -8.87 23.87
N GLN A 390 7.96 -8.77 24.43
CA GLN A 390 8.27 -9.53 25.62
C GLN A 390 7.21 -9.06 26.60
N GLU A 391 6.17 -9.90 26.79
CA GLU A 391 5.22 -9.73 27.86
C GLU A 391 6.08 -9.69 29.11
N THR A 392 6.35 -8.49 29.61
CA THR A 392 6.95 -8.34 30.94
C THR A 392 5.96 -9.06 31.84
N PRO A 393 6.32 -10.23 32.43
CA PRO A 393 5.42 -10.95 33.32
C PRO A 393 4.91 -9.93 34.31
N ALA A 394 3.58 -9.82 34.41
CA ALA A 394 2.87 -8.79 35.16
C ALA A 394 3.66 -8.51 36.45
N GLN A 395 4.18 -7.28 36.57
CA GLN A 395 5.16 -6.86 37.58
C GLN A 395 4.89 -7.51 38.94
N ASP A 396 5.44 -8.70 39.16
CA ASP A 396 5.75 -9.15 40.50
C ASP A 396 6.96 -8.31 40.86
N GLU A 397 6.89 -7.54 41.95
CA GLU A 397 7.83 -6.44 42.26
C GLU A 397 9.31 -6.88 42.45
N ASP A 398 9.66 -8.13 42.14
CA ASP A 398 10.95 -8.75 42.43
C ASP A 398 11.74 -9.22 41.20
N TRP A 399 11.29 -8.95 39.96
CA TRP A 399 12.14 -9.15 38.77
C TRP A 399 13.17 -8.02 38.64
N SER A 400 14.07 -7.92 39.61
CA SER A 400 15.30 -7.16 39.45
C SER A 400 16.09 -7.84 38.34
N THR A 401 16.29 -7.16 37.20
CA THR A 401 17.29 -7.61 36.22
C THR A 401 18.59 -7.84 36.97
N SER A 402 19.12 -9.07 36.92
CA SER A 402 20.29 -9.44 37.70
C SER A 402 21.42 -8.47 37.36
N GLU A 403 22.01 -7.84 38.38
CA GLU A 403 23.08 -6.86 38.17
C GLU A 403 24.30 -7.47 37.48
N ASN A 404 24.40 -8.80 37.48
CA ASN A 404 25.46 -9.56 36.84
C ASN A 404 25.20 -9.86 35.35
N ASN A 405 24.06 -9.46 34.79
CA ASN A 405 23.78 -9.65 33.37
C ASN A 405 24.80 -8.88 32.53
N LEU A 406 25.35 -9.55 31.51
CA LEU A 406 26.30 -8.93 30.59
C LEU A 406 25.59 -7.96 29.66
N VAL A 407 26.19 -6.78 29.47
CA VAL A 407 25.76 -5.80 28.50
C VAL A 407 26.42 -6.14 27.17
N VAL A 408 25.62 -6.41 26.14
CA VAL A 408 26.10 -6.78 24.80
C VAL A 408 26.12 -5.60 23.84
N ARG A 409 25.28 -4.58 24.05
CA ARG A 409 25.28 -3.39 23.19
C ARG A 409 24.92 -2.14 23.96
N VAL A 410 25.59 -1.04 23.65
CA VAL A 410 25.30 0.27 24.22
C VAL A 410 25.10 1.28 23.11
N THR A 411 23.91 1.86 23.05
CA THR A 411 23.54 2.82 22.00
C THR A 411 23.12 4.15 22.61
N GLN A 412 23.76 5.23 22.18
CA GLN A 412 23.38 6.59 22.54
C GLN A 412 22.44 7.16 21.48
N TYR A 413 21.33 7.70 21.96
CA TYR A 413 20.29 8.33 21.16
C TYR A 413 20.18 9.82 21.49
N VAL A 414 19.75 10.59 20.49
CA VAL A 414 19.29 11.98 20.66
C VAL A 414 17.90 12.14 20.06
N GLU A 415 16.97 12.63 20.86
CA GLU A 415 15.63 13.01 20.43
C GLU A 415 15.48 14.54 20.48
N THR A 416 14.67 15.09 19.59
CA THR A 416 14.28 16.50 19.65
C THR A 416 12.97 16.59 20.42
N LEU A 417 12.96 17.34 21.50
CA LEU A 417 11.74 17.71 22.22
C LEU A 417 10.97 18.69 21.35
N GLU A 418 9.74 18.30 20.98
CA GLU A 418 8.75 19.19 20.38
C GLU A 418 8.70 20.50 21.19
N PRO A 419 9.00 21.66 20.60
CA PRO A 419 8.84 22.92 21.30
C PRO A 419 7.38 23.06 21.68
N ALA A 420 7.09 23.15 22.98
CA ALA A 420 5.74 23.34 23.50
C ALA A 420 5.01 24.41 22.65
N ALA A 421 4.01 23.96 21.90
CA ALA A 421 3.44 24.60 20.71
C ALA A 421 3.32 26.12 20.84
N THR A 422 4.40 26.83 20.55
CA THR A 422 4.36 28.27 20.41
C THR A 422 3.95 28.46 18.96
N LYS A 423 2.68 28.83 18.74
CA LYS A 423 2.04 29.07 17.43
C LYS A 423 2.66 30.25 16.65
N ALA A 424 3.97 30.47 16.76
CA ALA A 424 4.70 31.47 16.02
C ALA A 424 4.87 30.96 14.59
N VAL A 425 4.12 31.61 13.70
CA VAL A 425 4.06 31.42 12.24
C VAL A 425 5.43 31.00 11.68
N ALA A 426 5.46 29.77 11.16
CA ALA A 426 6.61 29.15 10.53
C ALA A 426 7.02 29.98 9.31
N THR A 427 8.03 30.84 9.49
CA THR A 427 8.82 31.33 8.37
C THR A 427 10.01 30.39 8.19
N GLU A 428 10.08 29.87 6.98
CA GLU A 428 10.72 28.63 6.52
C GLU A 428 12.25 28.72 6.47
N ARG A 429 12.88 28.90 7.62
CA ARG A 429 14.32 28.60 7.77
C ARG A 429 14.46 27.56 8.85
N VAL A 430 14.93 26.37 8.45
CA VAL A 430 15.29 25.24 9.31
C VAL A 430 16.32 25.74 10.34
N ARG A 431 15.84 26.23 11.47
CA ARG A 431 16.69 26.60 12.59
C ARG A 431 17.14 25.31 13.24
N ARG A 432 18.45 25.13 13.35
CA ARG A 432 19.05 24.06 14.15
C ARG A 432 18.42 24.11 15.56
N PRO A 433 17.86 23.00 16.07
CA PRO A 433 17.24 22.99 17.39
C PRO A 433 18.23 23.47 18.43
N ALA A 434 17.76 24.27 19.39
CA ALA A 434 18.60 24.73 20.48
C ALA A 434 19.08 23.51 21.28
N PRO A 435 20.31 23.49 21.82
CA PRO A 435 20.81 22.37 22.62
C PRO A 435 19.87 21.97 23.77
N SER A 436 19.12 22.91 24.32
CA SER A 436 18.13 22.67 25.37
C SER A 436 16.86 21.92 24.91
N GLN A 437 16.64 21.81 23.60
CA GLN A 437 15.55 21.04 22.99
C GLN A 437 16.00 19.62 22.65
N LEU A 438 17.28 19.30 22.77
CA LEU A 438 17.79 17.97 22.53
C LEU A 438 17.79 17.19 23.85
N ARG A 439 17.33 15.95 23.78
CA ARG A 439 17.37 15.02 24.90
C ARG A 439 18.18 13.81 24.51
N PHE A 440 19.21 13.54 25.30
CA PHE A 440 20.10 12.42 25.11
C PHE A 440 19.76 11.33 26.11
N TYR A 441 19.80 10.10 25.66
CA TYR A 441 19.65 8.92 26.50
C TYR A 441 20.51 7.79 25.94
N VAL A 442 20.82 6.83 26.80
CA VAL A 442 21.57 5.63 26.44
C VAL A 442 20.67 4.42 26.65
N VAL A 443 20.71 3.49 25.72
CA VAL A 443 20.09 2.18 25.84
C VAL A 443 21.21 1.15 26.00
N LEU A 444 21.16 0.39 27.09
CA LEU A 444 21.99 -0.78 27.32
C LEU A 444 21.15 -2.00 26.97
N GLU A 445 21.65 -2.85 26.11
CA GLU A 445 21.03 -4.13 25.77
C GLU A 445 21.84 -5.25 26.41
N THR A 446 21.16 -6.19 27.07
CA THR A 446 21.80 -7.32 27.76
C THR A 446 21.80 -8.58 26.88
N GLU A 447 22.63 -9.55 27.25
CA GLU A 447 22.67 -10.87 26.59
C GLU A 447 21.33 -11.63 26.64
N LEU A 448 20.48 -11.31 27.63
CA LEU A 448 19.14 -11.90 27.78
C LEU A 448 18.07 -11.16 26.96
N GLY A 449 18.45 -10.10 26.24
CA GLY A 449 17.55 -9.27 25.44
C GLY A 449 16.87 -8.14 26.20
N ASP A 450 17.19 -7.92 27.48
CA ASP A 450 16.66 -6.78 28.23
C ASP A 450 17.25 -5.48 27.71
N SER A 451 16.45 -4.41 27.74
CA SER A 451 16.83 -3.06 27.36
C SER A 451 16.68 -2.10 28.54
N ILE A 452 17.79 -1.52 28.99
CA ILE A 452 17.84 -0.54 30.08
C ILE A 452 18.04 0.84 29.50
N VAL A 453 17.16 1.77 29.84
CA VAL A 453 17.29 3.19 29.47
C VAL A 453 17.89 3.97 30.61
N MET A 454 18.98 4.67 30.29
CA MET A 454 19.65 5.61 31.16
C MET A 454 19.50 7.03 30.61
N GLU A 455 18.87 7.91 31.38
CA GLU A 455 18.71 9.31 30.98
C GLU A 455 18.71 10.26 32.17
N LYS A 456 19.16 11.51 31.94
CA LYS A 456 19.06 12.60 32.91
C LYS A 456 18.24 13.73 32.30
N ARG A 457 17.12 14.10 32.95
CA ARG A 457 16.27 15.23 32.53
C ARG A 457 16.72 16.50 33.24
N ARG A 458 16.43 17.68 32.66
CA ARG A 458 16.91 18.99 33.12
C ARG A 458 16.69 19.25 34.62
N ASP A 459 15.56 18.77 35.15
CA ASP A 459 15.14 19.00 36.53
C ASP A 459 14.91 17.69 37.30
N GLN A 460 15.45 16.57 36.81
CA GLN A 460 15.27 15.26 37.45
C GLN A 460 16.61 14.55 37.62
N ALA A 461 16.67 13.71 38.66
CA ALA A 461 17.79 12.80 38.86
C ALA A 461 18.00 11.92 37.62
N ALA A 462 19.23 11.39 37.50
CA ALA A 462 19.50 10.30 36.59
C ALA A 462 18.46 9.18 36.83
N SER A 463 17.85 8.71 35.76
CA SER A 463 16.88 7.63 35.80
C SER A 463 17.44 6.37 35.17
N TRP A 464 17.15 5.25 35.82
CA TRP A 464 17.41 3.89 35.37
C TRP A 464 16.05 3.23 35.16
N ARG A 465 15.73 2.82 33.93
CA ARG A 465 14.45 2.17 33.62
C ARG A 465 14.71 0.90 32.84
N GLU A 466 14.29 -0.23 33.39
CA GLU A 466 14.40 -1.54 32.77
C GLU A 466 13.16 -1.77 31.90
N ASN A 467 13.37 -2.20 30.66
CA ASN A 467 12.36 -2.50 29.64
C ASN A 467 11.22 -1.46 29.57
N PRO A 468 11.51 -0.14 29.47
CA PRO A 468 10.45 0.85 29.51
C PRO A 468 9.52 0.68 28.31
N ALA A 469 8.22 0.62 28.60
CA ALA A 469 7.18 0.61 27.58
C ALA A 469 7.38 1.77 26.59
N GLY A 470 7.30 1.46 25.29
CA GLY A 470 7.46 2.46 24.24
C GLY A 470 8.92 2.78 23.84
N LEU A 471 9.93 2.12 24.42
CA LEU A 471 11.34 2.34 24.07
C LEU A 471 11.60 2.20 22.57
N GLU A 472 10.95 1.24 21.97
CA GLU A 472 11.07 0.93 20.56
C GLU A 472 10.65 2.08 19.64
N ALA A 473 9.45 2.66 19.86
CA ALA A 473 9.05 3.87 19.14
C ALA A 473 10.00 5.01 19.40
N ARG A 474 10.34 5.21 20.67
CA ARG A 474 11.20 6.30 21.07
C ARG A 474 12.54 6.24 20.35
N SER A 475 13.14 5.05 20.27
CA SER A 475 14.40 4.79 19.58
C SER A 475 14.28 4.90 18.06
N SER A 476 13.14 4.49 17.50
CA SER A 476 12.84 4.63 16.07
C SER A 476 12.63 6.08 15.63
N LEU A 477 12.16 6.95 16.53
CA LEU A 477 12.01 8.39 16.31
C LEU A 477 13.30 9.17 16.65
N ALA A 478 14.17 8.60 17.47
CA ALA A 478 15.42 9.21 17.86
C ALA A 478 16.53 8.97 16.82
N ARG A 479 17.51 9.86 16.82
CA ARG A 479 18.71 9.69 16.03
C ARG A 479 19.77 8.97 16.85
N VAL A 480 20.35 7.91 16.31
CA VAL A 480 21.54 7.28 16.87
C VAL A 480 22.74 8.22 16.68
N THR A 481 23.40 8.60 17.78
CA THR A 481 24.64 9.39 17.72
C THR A 481 25.87 8.49 17.69
N ARG A 482 25.82 7.35 18.40
CA ARG A 482 26.88 6.33 18.47
C ARG A 482 26.33 5.04 19.07
N SER A 483 26.94 3.92 18.70
CA SER A 483 26.64 2.58 19.20
C SER A 483 27.95 1.82 19.33
N VAL A 484 28.08 1.01 20.37
CA VAL A 484 29.22 0.11 20.60
C VAL A 484 28.70 -1.27 20.97
N ASP A 485 29.29 -2.29 20.37
CA ASP A 485 29.09 -3.68 20.73
C ASP A 485 30.05 -4.01 21.87
N THR A 486 29.50 -4.50 22.97
CA THR A 486 30.23 -4.84 24.20
C THR A 486 30.20 -6.35 24.48
N SER A 487 29.74 -7.16 23.53
CA SER A 487 29.87 -8.62 23.62
C SER A 487 31.33 -9.02 23.90
N GLY A 488 31.53 -9.92 24.87
CA GLY A 488 32.86 -10.37 25.29
C GLY A 488 33.62 -9.44 26.25
N SER A 489 33.18 -8.20 26.48
CA SER A 489 33.91 -7.25 27.35
C SER A 489 33.77 -7.54 28.85
N GLY A 490 32.89 -8.47 29.24
CA GLY A 490 32.59 -8.78 30.64
C GLY A 490 31.91 -7.64 31.40
N ILE A 491 31.49 -6.57 30.71
CA ILE A 491 30.82 -5.43 31.33
C ILE A 491 29.43 -5.86 31.78
N THR A 492 29.16 -5.73 33.08
CA THR A 492 27.86 -6.06 33.69
C THR A 492 27.05 -4.82 34.01
N LEU A 493 25.74 -4.96 34.21
CA LEU A 493 24.88 -3.86 34.67
C LEU A 493 25.36 -3.25 36.01
N LYS A 494 25.94 -4.07 36.89
CA LYS A 494 26.54 -3.65 38.16
C LYS A 494 27.61 -2.58 37.97
N HIS A 495 28.41 -2.70 36.91
CA HIS A 495 29.45 -1.72 36.58
C HIS A 495 28.84 -0.33 36.30
N PHE A 496 27.75 -0.26 35.53
CA PHE A 496 27.04 0.99 35.29
C PHE A 496 26.38 1.56 36.55
N LYS A 497 25.73 0.72 37.36
CA LYS A 497 25.09 1.16 38.62
C LYS A 497 26.10 1.74 39.62
N GLY A 498 27.26 1.11 39.77
CA GLY A 498 28.30 1.53 40.71
C GLY A 498 28.89 2.90 40.37
N GLU A 499 29.24 3.12 39.10
CA GLU A 499 29.87 4.37 38.64
C GLU A 499 28.90 5.56 38.67
N ILE A 500 27.62 5.31 38.38
CA ILE A 500 26.62 6.38 38.27
C ILE A 500 26.10 6.81 39.64
N GLY A 501 26.06 5.90 40.62
CA GLY A 501 25.66 6.20 41.99
C GLY A 501 26.63 7.09 42.78
N ALA A 502 27.89 7.17 42.35
CA ALA A 502 28.95 7.90 43.06
C ALA A 502 29.12 9.37 42.64
N GLY A 503 28.46 9.82 41.56
CA GLY A 503 28.65 11.16 40.99
C GLY A 503 27.78 12.24 41.65
N ASP A 504 28.42 13.16 42.38
CA ASP A 504 27.75 14.30 43.04
C ASP A 504 27.18 15.31 42.01
N ALA A 505 25.92 15.72 42.21
CA ALA A 505 25.10 16.39 41.21
C ALA A 505 25.41 17.90 41.08
N SER A 506 26.41 18.28 40.26
CA SER A 506 26.64 19.70 39.94
C SER A 506 25.85 20.16 38.71
N GLN A 507 25.03 21.20 38.90
CA GLN A 507 24.00 21.74 37.99
C GLN A 507 24.56 22.60 36.82
N ARG A 508 24.54 22.10 35.57
CA ARG A 508 24.56 22.89 34.31
C ARG A 508 23.81 22.19 33.16
N SER A 509 23.04 22.95 32.38
CA SER A 509 22.16 22.49 31.27
C SER A 509 22.78 21.69 30.09
N SER A 510 24.10 21.45 30.03
CA SER A 510 24.68 20.38 29.18
C SER A 510 24.62 18.99 29.85
N GLU A 511 23.91 18.88 30.96
CA GLU A 511 23.82 17.69 31.79
C GLU A 511 23.26 16.47 31.09
N SER A 512 22.21 16.57 30.26
CA SER A 512 21.61 15.38 29.63
C SER A 512 22.58 14.77 28.61
N GLN A 513 23.16 15.61 27.75
CA GLN A 513 24.19 15.20 26.81
C GLN A 513 25.37 14.61 27.58
N ARG A 514 26.00 15.40 28.47
CA ARG A 514 27.20 14.99 29.21
C ARG A 514 26.95 13.69 29.98
N TYR A 515 25.83 13.58 30.69
CA TYR A 515 25.45 12.35 31.37
C TYR A 515 25.41 11.17 30.39
N ALA A 516 24.68 11.29 29.28
CA ALA A 516 24.62 10.23 28.29
C ALA A 516 26.01 9.94 27.67
N GLU A 517 26.90 10.93 27.54
CA GLU A 517 28.28 10.69 27.07
C GLU A 517 29.09 9.93 28.12
N GLU A 518 29.00 10.30 29.39
CA GLU A 518 29.68 9.60 30.49
C GLU A 518 29.20 8.16 30.61
N VAL A 519 27.88 7.92 30.59
CA VAL A 519 27.31 6.55 30.56
C VAL A 519 27.84 5.77 29.37
N TYR A 520 27.81 6.35 28.16
CA TYR A 520 28.33 5.68 26.97
C TYR A 520 29.83 5.36 27.09
N LYS A 521 30.64 6.24 27.67
CA LYS A 521 32.08 6.01 27.89
C LYS A 521 32.36 4.84 28.84
N LEU A 522 31.46 4.54 29.77
CA LEU A 522 31.61 3.35 30.64
C LEU A 522 31.59 2.05 29.84
N ALA A 523 30.90 2.03 28.69
CA ALA A 523 30.84 0.89 27.78
C ALA A 523 32.10 0.74 26.91
N LEU A 524 32.85 1.83 26.73
CA LEU A 524 34.07 1.81 25.92
C LEU A 524 35.15 1.02 26.65
N ALA A 525 35.83 0.16 25.89
CA ALA A 525 37.00 -0.55 26.34
C ALA A 525 38.08 0.46 26.79
N ALA A 526 38.96 0.06 27.72
CA ALA A 526 39.93 0.98 28.32
C ALA A 526 40.77 1.70 27.26
N TRP A 527 41.09 1.01 26.16
CA TRP A 527 41.88 1.53 25.05
C TRP A 527 41.21 2.61 24.19
N GLU A 528 39.88 2.70 24.20
CA GLU A 528 39.14 3.75 23.50
C GLU A 528 38.96 5.01 24.35
N ARG A 529 39.15 4.89 25.67
CA ARG A 529 39.06 6.00 26.61
C ARG A 529 40.26 6.92 26.47
N SER A 530 40.06 8.18 26.82
CA SER A 530 41.21 9.08 26.85
C SER A 530 42.16 8.73 27.99
N TRP A 531 43.44 9.03 27.82
CA TRP A 531 44.46 8.78 28.85
C TRP A 531 44.07 9.34 30.23
N SER A 532 43.43 10.52 30.25
CA SER A 532 42.93 11.17 31.48
C SER A 532 41.67 10.52 32.07
N GLU A 533 41.02 9.63 31.34
CA GLU A 533 39.80 8.90 31.74
C GLU A 533 40.09 7.45 32.16
N LEU A 534 41.35 7.01 32.12
CA LEU A 534 41.74 5.69 32.64
C LEU A 534 41.66 5.70 34.17
N SER A 535 41.11 4.62 34.74
CA SER A 535 41.17 4.41 36.19
C SER A 535 42.61 4.20 36.65
N GLU A 536 42.91 4.41 37.93
CA GLU A 536 44.27 4.19 38.45
C GLU A 536 44.80 2.76 38.15
N PRO A 537 44.02 1.68 38.32
CA PRO A 537 44.43 0.34 37.89
C PRO A 537 44.71 0.23 36.38
N GLN A 538 43.85 0.84 35.54
CA GLN A 538 44.06 0.84 34.09
C GLN A 538 45.33 1.63 33.73
N ALA A 539 45.54 2.79 34.31
CA ALA A 539 46.74 3.60 34.09
C ALA A 539 48.01 2.86 34.53
N GLN A 540 47.95 2.07 35.62
CA GLN A 540 49.05 1.20 36.06
C GLN A 540 49.28 0.04 35.08
N ALA A 541 48.22 -0.59 34.57
CA ALA A 541 48.31 -1.63 33.55
C ALA A 541 48.94 -1.07 32.26
N VAL A 542 48.48 0.10 31.79
CA VAL A 542 49.05 0.79 30.62
C VAL A 542 50.54 1.12 30.82
N LYS A 543 50.95 1.53 32.02
CA LYS A 543 52.37 1.71 32.37
C LYS A 543 53.16 0.40 32.37
N ALA A 544 52.57 -0.70 32.84
CA ALA A 544 53.18 -2.03 32.82
C ALA A 544 53.41 -2.54 31.39
N LEU A 545 52.60 -2.09 30.43
CA LEU A 545 52.82 -2.30 29.00
C LEU A 545 53.91 -1.41 28.40
N GLY A 546 54.54 -0.54 29.20
CA GLY A 546 55.60 0.37 28.74
C GLY A 546 55.07 1.60 28.01
N VAL A 547 53.77 1.91 28.12
CA VAL A 547 53.19 3.14 27.57
C VAL A 547 53.29 4.24 28.63
N SER A 548 53.99 5.32 28.32
CA SER A 548 54.35 6.37 29.27
C SER A 548 53.61 7.69 29.04
N SER A 549 52.99 7.87 27.87
CA SER A 549 52.31 9.09 27.49
C SER A 549 51.00 8.84 26.74
N ALA A 550 50.11 9.83 26.79
CA ALA A 550 48.88 9.84 26.00
C ALA A 550 49.16 9.75 24.49
N ALA A 551 50.27 10.33 24.01
CA ALA A 551 50.67 10.24 22.61
C ALA A 551 51.01 8.80 22.23
N GLU A 552 51.79 8.08 23.05
CA GLU A 552 52.12 6.66 22.80
C GLU A 552 50.89 5.76 22.83
N TRP A 553 49.95 6.03 23.75
CA TRP A 553 48.68 5.31 23.87
C TRP A 553 47.81 5.46 22.63
N PHE A 554 47.53 6.70 22.25
CA PHE A 554 46.63 6.98 21.14
C PHE A 554 47.28 6.73 19.78
N GLU A 555 48.56 7.01 19.62
CA GLU A 555 49.23 6.80 18.34
C GLU A 555 49.60 5.33 18.13
N GLY A 556 49.38 4.46 19.11
CA GLY A 556 49.72 3.04 19.02
C GLY A 556 51.23 2.81 18.84
N LYS A 557 52.06 3.76 19.29
CA LYS A 557 53.51 3.80 19.03
C LYS A 557 54.33 3.00 20.03
N ALA A 558 53.74 2.59 21.15
CA ALA A 558 54.45 1.76 22.12
C ALA A 558 54.79 0.40 21.50
N GLN A 559 56.02 -0.06 21.71
CA GLN A 559 56.55 -1.30 21.12
C GLN A 559 55.66 -2.52 21.41
N VAL A 560 54.98 -2.51 22.56
CA VAL A 560 54.08 -3.59 23.01
C VAL A 560 52.95 -3.88 22.01
N PHE A 561 52.44 -2.87 21.29
CA PHE A 561 51.35 -3.06 20.33
C PHE A 561 51.77 -3.82 19.07
N GLY A 562 53.08 -4.03 18.84
CA GLY A 562 53.61 -4.90 17.79
C GLY A 562 53.91 -6.34 18.23
N THR A 563 53.82 -6.61 19.55
CA THR A 563 54.20 -7.87 20.19
C THR A 563 53.02 -8.83 20.22
N ARG A 564 53.21 -10.06 19.75
CA ARG A 564 52.14 -11.09 19.78
C ARG A 564 51.84 -11.46 21.22
N TRP A 565 50.62 -11.94 21.49
CA TRP A 565 50.21 -12.36 22.84
C TRP A 565 51.22 -13.31 23.52
N GLN A 566 51.70 -14.31 22.79
CA GLN A 566 52.66 -15.32 23.27
C GLN A 566 54.05 -14.77 23.57
N ASP A 567 54.38 -13.60 23.00
CA ASP A 567 55.67 -12.92 23.19
C ASP A 567 55.60 -11.89 24.34
N LEU A 568 54.40 -11.61 24.87
CA LEU A 568 54.22 -10.77 26.04
C LEU A 568 54.72 -11.50 27.29
N SER A 569 55.42 -10.79 28.17
CA SER A 569 55.71 -11.31 29.50
C SER A 569 54.41 -11.51 30.28
N ARG A 570 54.39 -12.46 31.23
CA ARG A 570 53.22 -12.72 32.06
C ARG A 570 52.62 -11.45 32.71
N PRO A 571 53.41 -10.52 33.29
CA PRO A 571 52.86 -9.25 33.81
C PRO A 571 52.24 -8.35 32.73
N GLN A 572 52.73 -8.41 31.49
CA GLN A 572 52.12 -7.69 30.38
C GLN A 572 50.82 -8.35 29.95
N GLN A 573 50.74 -9.68 29.90
CA GLN A 573 49.47 -10.39 29.64
C GLN A 573 48.43 -10.02 30.70
N GLU A 574 48.80 -10.08 31.98
CA GLU A 574 47.93 -9.66 33.10
C GLU A 574 47.50 -8.19 32.98
N ALA A 575 48.39 -7.31 32.50
CA ALA A 575 48.06 -5.90 32.24
C ALA A 575 47.14 -5.71 31.01
N VAL A 576 47.31 -6.51 29.95
CA VAL A 576 46.44 -6.51 28.77
C VAL A 576 45.04 -7.01 29.16
N GLU A 577 44.95 -8.10 29.93
CA GLU A 577 43.70 -8.61 30.50
C GLU A 577 43.01 -7.57 31.38
N ALA A 578 43.77 -6.85 32.22
CA ALA A 578 43.24 -5.77 33.05
C ALA A 578 42.69 -4.57 32.25
N LEU A 579 43.05 -4.46 30.96
CA LEU A 579 42.49 -3.47 30.03
C LEU A 579 41.29 -4.00 29.23
N GLY A 580 40.89 -5.24 29.48
CA GLY A 580 39.72 -5.89 28.87
C GLY A 580 40.00 -6.57 27.54
N PHE A 581 41.25 -6.95 27.27
CA PHE A 581 41.62 -7.73 26.08
C PHE A 581 41.88 -9.18 26.44
N ASP A 582 41.40 -10.09 25.60
CA ASP A 582 41.86 -11.46 25.57
C ASP A 582 42.90 -11.66 24.44
N GLU A 583 43.34 -12.91 24.25
CA GLU A 583 44.35 -13.26 23.24
C GLU A 583 43.89 -12.90 21.81
N GLU A 584 42.60 -13.08 21.50
CA GLU A 584 42.04 -12.80 20.18
C GLU A 584 41.93 -11.30 19.91
N ALA A 585 41.34 -10.54 20.84
CA ALA A 585 41.26 -9.07 20.76
C ALA A 585 42.65 -8.42 20.65
N TRP A 586 43.62 -8.95 21.39
CA TRP A 586 45.00 -8.48 21.30
C TRP A 586 45.63 -8.81 19.94
N ALA A 587 45.39 -10.01 19.41
CA ALA A 587 45.88 -10.40 18.09
C ALA A 587 45.33 -9.48 16.99
N GLU A 588 44.05 -9.11 17.05
CA GLU A 588 43.46 -8.14 16.12
C GLU A 588 44.10 -6.75 16.27
N MET A 589 44.32 -6.28 17.51
CA MET A 589 44.98 -5.01 17.76
C MET A 589 46.42 -4.99 17.20
N VAL A 590 47.17 -6.08 17.36
CA VAL A 590 48.53 -6.23 16.81
C VAL A 590 48.51 -6.25 15.28
N ALA A 591 47.55 -6.96 14.68
CA ALA A 591 47.36 -6.98 13.23
C ALA A 591 47.09 -5.56 12.69
N TRP A 592 46.16 -4.86 13.34
CA TRP A 592 45.82 -3.47 13.01
C TRP A 592 47.01 -2.51 13.16
N SER A 593 47.81 -2.64 14.23
CA SER A 593 49.02 -1.82 14.44
C SER A 593 50.05 -2.03 13.32
N ARG A 594 50.20 -3.26 12.83
CA ARG A 594 51.13 -3.59 11.73
C ARG A 594 50.69 -3.05 10.38
N GLU A 595 49.39 -3.06 10.08
CA GLU A 595 48.86 -2.58 8.81
C GLU A 595 49.06 -1.07 8.61
N ARG A 596 49.15 -0.29 9.69
CA ARG A 596 49.28 1.17 9.61
C ARG A 596 50.69 1.68 9.33
N GLY A 597 51.74 0.94 9.72
CA GLY A 597 53.13 1.39 9.56
C GLY A 597 53.38 2.84 10.02
N ASP A 598 54.42 3.50 9.48
CA ASP A 598 54.80 4.88 9.81
C ASP A 598 53.81 5.98 9.33
N ALA A 599 52.63 5.62 8.81
CA ALA A 599 51.62 6.58 8.37
C ALA A 599 50.92 7.24 9.58
N ALA A 600 51.61 8.19 10.22
CA ALA A 600 51.17 8.89 11.41
C ALA A 600 49.87 9.71 11.18
N GLY A 601 48.75 9.19 11.67
CA GLY A 601 47.46 9.88 11.73
C GLY A 601 46.56 9.32 12.82
N GLN A 602 45.95 10.21 13.61
CA GLN A 602 45.07 9.89 14.75
C GLN A 602 44.04 8.78 14.41
N TRP A 603 44.08 7.67 15.15
CA TRP A 603 43.11 6.56 15.11
C TRP A 603 41.64 7.01 15.11
N ARG A 604 41.27 8.09 15.81
CA ARG A 604 39.89 8.60 15.87
C ARG A 604 39.27 9.05 14.53
N ARG A 605 40.03 9.22 13.45
CA ARG A 605 39.49 9.73 12.16
C ARG A 605 39.29 8.67 11.08
N SER A 606 39.70 7.41 11.29
CA SER A 606 39.74 6.41 10.21
C SER A 606 39.20 5.05 10.67
N GLY A 607 37.87 4.93 10.65
CA GLY A 607 37.17 3.65 10.80
C GLY A 607 37.00 3.15 12.25
N PRO A 608 36.06 2.22 12.49
CA PRO A 608 35.98 1.50 13.75
C PRO A 608 37.25 0.65 13.94
N ALA A 609 37.71 0.53 15.17
CA ALA A 609 38.81 -0.37 15.51
C ALA A 609 38.42 -1.85 15.28
N PRO A 610 39.41 -2.77 15.28
CA PRO A 610 39.16 -4.20 15.37
C PRO A 610 38.13 -4.57 16.44
N ARG A 611 37.27 -5.53 16.13
CA ARG A 611 36.12 -5.88 16.97
C ARG A 611 36.65 -6.68 18.16
N GLY A 612 36.07 -6.48 19.35
CA GLY A 612 36.24 -7.46 20.42
C GLY A 612 35.72 -8.84 19.96
N PRO A 613 36.15 -9.93 20.61
CA PRO A 613 35.83 -11.30 20.20
C PRO A 613 34.31 -11.48 20.11
N ALA A 614 33.85 -11.91 18.93
CA ALA A 614 32.54 -12.51 18.81
C ALA A 614 32.65 -13.95 19.33
N LEU A 615 32.09 -14.22 20.51
CA LEU A 615 31.87 -15.60 20.93
C LEU A 615 31.03 -16.30 19.85
N ALA A 616 31.63 -17.28 19.17
CA ALA A 616 30.92 -18.17 18.28
C ALA A 616 29.81 -18.87 19.09
N SER A 617 28.56 -18.65 18.67
CA SER A 617 27.33 -19.23 19.23
C SER A 617 27.36 -20.74 19.33
#